data_AF-A0A6V7I065-F1
#
_entry.id   AF-A0A6V7I065-F1
#
_cell.length_a   1.000
_cell.length_b   1.000
_cell.length_c   1.000
_cell.angle_alpha   90.00
_cell.angle_beta   90.00
_cell.angle_gamma   90.00
#
_symmetry.space_group_name_H-M   'P 1'
#
loop_
_entity.id
_entity.type
_entity.pdbx_description
1 polymer ?
#
loop_
_entity_poly.entity_id
_entity_poly.type
_entity_poly.pdbx_seq_one_letter_code
_entity_poly.pdbx_strand_id
1 'polypeptide(L)' 'DPQASYDVNSHDDDPMPRYDLVDSNRHGTRCAGEVAATANNSICAVGVAFGAGVG' A
#
# COMPACT_ATOMS: atom_id res chain seq x y z
N ASP A 1 -5.77 3.60 4.40
CA ASP A 1 -7.02 4.01 5.09
C ASP A 1 -6.72 3.90 6.57
N PRO A 2 -6.78 4.97 7.38
CA PRO A 2 -6.31 4.91 8.77
C PRO A 2 -7.02 3.86 9.64
N GLN A 3 -8.25 3.48 9.29
CA GLN A 3 -8.96 2.42 10.01
C GLN A 3 -8.60 1.01 9.51
N ALA A 4 -7.90 0.91 8.39
CA ALA A 4 -7.48 -0.35 7.79
C ALA A 4 -5.96 -0.60 7.90
N SER A 5 -5.18 0.33 8.44
CA SER A 5 -3.72 0.26 8.50
C SER A 5 -3.20 0.43 9.92
N TYR A 6 -2.15 -0.31 10.29
CA TYR A 6 -1.42 -0.20 11.56
C TYR A 6 -0.06 -0.90 11.43
N ASP A 7 1.02 -0.35 11.97
CA ASP A 7 2.31 -1.05 12.07
C ASP A 7 2.43 -1.81 13.38
N VAL A 8 2.13 -3.11 13.32
CA VAL A 8 2.30 -4.03 14.46
C VAL A 8 3.76 -4.26 14.86
N ASN A 9 4.73 -4.02 13.96
CA ASN A 9 6.15 -4.24 14.27
C ASN A 9 6.68 -3.11 15.16
N SER A 10 6.31 -1.86 14.85
CA SER A 10 6.74 -0.67 15.58
C SER A 10 5.73 -0.24 16.66
N HIS A 11 4.52 -0.82 16.64
CA HIS A 11 3.41 -0.52 17.54
C HIS A 11 2.91 0.93 17.42
N ASP A 12 2.76 1.41 16.18
CA ASP A 12 2.23 2.74 15.87
C ASP A 12 1.30 2.70 14.65
N ASP A 13 0.60 3.81 14.41
CA ASP A 13 -0.44 3.91 13.38
C ASP A 13 0.12 4.13 11.95
N ASP A 14 1.45 4.23 11.76
CA ASP A 14 2.09 4.49 10.46
C ASP A 14 2.58 3.19 9.81
N PRO A 15 1.85 2.63 8.81
CA PRO A 15 2.23 1.40 8.12
C PRO A 15 3.39 1.59 7.11
N MET A 16 4.08 2.75 7.11
CA MET A 16 5.11 3.06 6.12
C MET A 16 6.21 2.00 6.07
N PRO A 17 6.51 1.43 4.88
CA PRO A 17 7.50 0.37 4.77
C PRO A 17 8.90 0.91 5.09
N ARG A 18 9.62 0.22 5.97
CA ARG A 18 11.03 0.51 6.22
C ARG A 18 11.87 0.17 4.99
N TYR A 19 12.61 1.15 4.49
CA TYR A 19 13.50 0.94 3.34
C TYR A 19 14.82 0.28 3.76
N ASP A 20 15.28 -0.67 2.94
CA ASP A 20 16.62 -1.26 3.05
C ASP A 20 17.24 -1.48 1.66
N LEU A 21 18.52 -1.87 1.62
CA LEU A 21 19.28 -1.98 0.37
C LEU A 21 18.68 -3.00 -0.62
N VAL A 22 17.94 -3.99 -0.12
CA VAL A 22 17.32 -5.04 -0.93
C VAL A 22 15.83 -4.81 -1.11
N ASP A 23 15.29 -3.67 -0.65
CA ASP A 23 13.89 -3.27 -0.71
C ASP A 23 12.96 -4.43 -0.26
N SER A 24 13.25 -5.01 0.91
CA SER A 24 12.59 -6.22 1.41
C SER A 24 11.09 -6.03 1.70
N ASN A 25 10.69 -4.83 2.12
CA ASN A 25 9.32 -4.48 2.50
C ASN A 25 8.43 -4.00 1.34
N ARG A 26 8.85 -4.21 0.09
CA ARG A 26 8.11 -3.80 -1.11
C ARG A 26 6.81 -4.56 -1.39
N HIS A 27 6.61 -5.71 -0.75
CA HIS A 27 5.53 -6.63 -1.09
C HIS A 27 4.15 -6.02 -0.84
N GLY A 28 3.95 -5.40 0.33
CA GLY A 28 2.66 -4.80 0.70
C GLY A 28 2.19 -3.74 -0.30
N THR A 29 3.06 -2.82 -0.68
CA THR A 29 2.75 -1.77 -1.67
C THR A 29 2.37 -2.33 -3.04
N ARG A 30 3.00 -3.43 -3.48
CA ARG A 30 2.67 -4.09 -4.75
C ARG A 30 1.28 -4.73 -4.70
N CYS A 31 0.99 -5.49 -3.64
CA CYS A 31 -0.32 -6.11 -3.44
C CYS A 31 -1.43 -5.06 -3.31
N ALA A 32 -1.19 -3.95 -2.60
CA ALA A 32 -2.15 -2.85 -2.51
C ALA A 32 -2.46 -2.25 -3.89
N GLY A 33 -1.46 -2.16 -4.77
CA GLY A 33 -1.62 -1.70 -6.15
C GLY A 33 -2.51 -2.62 -7.00
N GLU A 34 -2.38 -3.93 -6.86
CA GLU A 34 -3.23 -4.90 -7.56
C GLU A 34 -4.72 -4.71 -7.21
N VAL A 35 -5.01 -4.37 -5.95
CA VAL A 35 -6.38 -4.19 -5.47
C VAL A 35 -6.93 -2.80 -5.78
N ALA A 36 -6.23 -1.73 -5.42
CA ALA A 36 -6.81 -0.39 -5.33
C ALA A 36 -5.94 0.72 -5.94
N ALA A 37 -5.00 0.40 -6.84
CA ALA A 37 -4.30 1.45 -7.59
C ALA A 37 -5.29 2.36 -8.33
N THR A 38 -5.10 3.67 -8.16
CA THR A 38 -6.00 4.71 -8.66
C THR A 38 -6.11 4.69 -10.19
N ALA A 39 -7.34 4.78 -10.70
CA ALA A 39 -7.61 4.90 -12.14
C ALA A 39 -7.48 6.34 -12.65
N ASN A 40 -7.29 6.52 -13.96
CA ASN A 40 -7.38 7.80 -14.67
C ASN A 40 -6.43 8.92 -14.18
N ASN A 41 -5.25 8.58 -13.66
CA ASN A 41 -4.27 9.55 -13.16
C ASN A 41 -2.92 9.54 -13.93
N SER A 42 -2.82 8.77 -15.02
CA SER A 42 -1.58 8.60 -15.83
C SER A 42 -0.34 8.09 -15.06
N ILE A 43 -0.54 7.44 -13.90
CA ILE A 43 0.52 6.85 -13.09
C ILE A 43 0.32 5.33 -13.03
N CYS A 44 1.33 4.57 -13.44
CA CYS A 44 1.34 3.10 -13.38
C CYS A 44 0.07 2.46 -14.03
N ALA A 45 -0.48 1.42 -13.40
CA ALA A 45 -1.66 0.67 -13.83
C ALA A 45 -2.83 0.85 -12.84
N VAL A 46 -3.98 0.23 -13.14
CA VAL A 46 -5.22 0.33 -12.34
C VAL A 46 -5.44 -0.93 -11.50
N GLY A 47 -5.97 -0.77 -10.28
CA GLY A 47 -6.35 -1.87 -9.41
C GLY A 47 -7.74 -2.45 -9.76
N VAL A 48 -7.98 -3.71 -9.40
CA VAL A 48 -9.27 -4.40 -9.65
C VAL A 48 -10.46 -3.64 -9.07
N ALA A 49 -10.28 -3.02 -7.90
CA ALA A 49 -11.25 -2.23 -7.17
C ALA A 49 -10.70 -0.82 -6.88
N PHE A 50 -10.32 -0.08 -7.93
CA PHE A 50 -9.72 1.26 -7.85
C PHE A 50 -10.49 2.34 -7.07
N GLY A 51 -11.75 2.08 -6.68
CA GLY A 51 -12.57 2.96 -5.84
C GLY A 51 -12.67 2.55 -4.36
N ALA A 52 -11.99 1.46 -3.97
CA ALA A 52 -12.01 0.96 -2.59
C ALA A 52 -10.94 1.66 -1.72
N GLY A 53 -11.18 1.66 -0.40
CA GLY A 53 -10.10 1.89 0.57
C GLY A 53 -9.19 0.67 0.63
N VAL A 54 -7.89 0.89 0.79
CA VAL A 54 -6.88 -0.15 1.02
C VAL A 54 -6.10 0.18 2.30
N GLY A 55 -5.79 -0.87 3.06
CA GLY A 55 -5.16 -0.84 4.38
C GLY A 55 -3.82 -1.54 4.38
#